data_AF-A0A6C0FAK0-F1
#
_entry.id   AF-A0A6C0FAK0-F1
#
_cell.length_a   1.000
_cell.length_b   1.000
_cell.length_c   1.000
_cell.angle_alpha   90.00
_cell.angle_beta   90.00
_cell.angle_gamma   90.00
#
_symmetry.space_group_name_H-M   'P 1'
#
loop_
_entity.id
_entity.type
_entity.pdbx_description
1 polymer ?
#
loop_
_entity_poly.entity_id
_entity_poly.type
_entity_poly.pdbx_seq_one_letter_code
_entity_poly.pdbx_strand_id
1 'polypeptide(L)'
;MKSYNFCNNCGKKGHIFQNCKKPIISSGIISFTYFENQLKYLLICRKDSLGFVDFVRGKYNLNNLTHVSNLIDEMTNNEKELLLTNNFDKLWNYLWGNFVGNQYRGEEKISREKYNKLKEGFSTELSLKELIEKSTTSWKDPEWGFPKGRRNNCENDIHCAIREYIEETGHTRNNFKIIDNVLPYEEIFTGSNFKSYKHKYYLAYIEHNNIDNSYYQKSEVSKMKWGSFEEIKNLIRPYSLEKLNIIENVNKTLNNFNLYNFK
;
A
#
# COMPACT_ATOMS: atom_id res chain seq x y z
N MET A 1 -6.77 -33.98 -18.37
CA MET A 1 -5.62 -33.38 -17.64
C MET A 1 -6.15 -32.71 -16.38
N LYS A 2 -5.67 -33.08 -15.18
CA LYS A 2 -6.04 -32.34 -13.95
C LYS A 2 -5.45 -30.94 -14.03
N SER A 3 -6.28 -29.90 -14.06
CA SER A 3 -5.81 -28.52 -13.97
C SER A 3 -5.16 -28.33 -12.60
N TYR A 4 -3.84 -28.26 -12.55
CA TYR A 4 -3.14 -27.98 -11.31
C TYR A 4 -3.40 -26.52 -10.94
N ASN A 5 -4.33 -26.29 -10.01
CA ASN A 5 -4.63 -24.96 -9.49
C ASN A 5 -3.35 -24.29 -9.01
N PHE A 6 -3.04 -23.14 -9.60
CA PHE A 6 -1.91 -22.27 -9.25
C PHE A 6 -2.39 -21.18 -8.29
N CYS A 7 -1.61 -20.93 -7.25
CA CYS A 7 -1.94 -19.90 -6.27
C CYS A 7 -1.29 -18.56 -6.63
N ASN A 8 -2.10 -17.56 -6.99
CA ASN A 8 -1.64 -16.20 -7.30
C ASN A 8 -0.99 -15.50 -6.09
N ASN A 9 -1.22 -15.96 -4.86
CA ASN A 9 -0.55 -15.41 -3.67
C ASN A 9 0.89 -15.92 -3.52
N CYS A 10 1.08 -17.25 -3.42
CA CYS A 10 2.36 -17.84 -3.05
C CYS A 10 3.14 -18.52 -4.18
N GLY A 11 2.53 -18.68 -5.34
CA GLY A 11 3.14 -19.23 -6.56
C GLY A 11 3.27 -20.75 -6.53
N LYS A 12 2.70 -21.40 -5.51
CA LYS A 12 2.72 -22.86 -5.38
C LYS A 12 1.48 -23.46 -6.03
N LYS A 13 1.64 -24.70 -6.51
CA LYS A 13 0.54 -25.53 -7.03
C LYS A 13 -0.21 -26.21 -5.87
N GLY A 14 -1.44 -26.63 -6.14
CA GLY A 14 -2.25 -27.47 -5.25
C GLY A 14 -3.28 -26.74 -4.40
N HIS A 15 -3.41 -25.41 -4.54
CA HIS A 15 -4.49 -24.63 -3.93
C HIS A 15 -4.74 -23.32 -4.69
N ILE A 16 -5.94 -22.76 -4.53
CA ILE A 16 -6.31 -21.43 -5.03
C ILE A 16 -5.99 -20.34 -4.00
N PHE A 17 -6.01 -19.08 -4.44
CA PHE A 17 -5.71 -17.91 -3.60
C PHE A 17 -6.49 -17.90 -2.27
N GLN A 18 -7.80 -18.17 -2.30
CA GLN A 18 -8.67 -18.14 -1.12
C GLN A 18 -8.26 -19.13 -0.03
N ASN A 19 -7.57 -20.21 -0.40
CA ASN A 19 -7.14 -21.27 0.52
C ASN A 19 -5.64 -21.14 0.88
N CYS A 20 -4.99 -20.04 0.51
CA CYS A 20 -3.58 -19.84 0.80
C CYS A 20 -3.38 -19.51 2.28
N LYS A 21 -2.58 -20.32 2.98
CA LYS A 21 -2.20 -20.09 4.38
C LYS A 21 -1.00 -19.16 4.57
N LYS A 22 -0.39 -18.70 3.47
CA LYS A 22 0.70 -17.73 3.55
C LYS A 22 0.14 -16.31 3.71
N PRO A 23 0.91 -15.38 4.30
CA PRO A 23 0.59 -13.95 4.24
C PRO A 23 0.27 -13.51 2.81
N ILE A 24 -0.54 -12.47 2.65
CA ILE A 24 -0.79 -11.85 1.34
C ILE A 24 0.51 -11.23 0.86
N ILE A 25 1.04 -11.72 -0.26
CA ILE A 25 2.33 -11.33 -0.79
C ILE A 25 2.16 -10.24 -1.84
N SER A 26 2.93 -9.17 -1.66
CA SER A 26 3.20 -8.19 -2.70
C SER A 26 4.70 -8.18 -3.02
N SER A 27 5.06 -7.87 -4.26
CA SER A 27 6.44 -7.70 -4.70
C SER A 27 6.62 -6.30 -5.28
N GLY A 28 7.75 -5.68 -5.01
CA GLY A 28 8.01 -4.29 -5.35
C GLY A 28 9.49 -3.97 -5.45
N ILE A 29 9.79 -2.71 -5.70
CA ILE A 29 11.16 -2.21 -5.90
C ILE A 29 11.42 -1.03 -4.96
N ILE A 30 12.55 -1.07 -4.25
CA ILE A 30 13.15 0.10 -3.62
C ILE A 30 14.18 0.63 -4.61
N SER A 31 13.82 1.71 -5.30
CA SER A 31 14.72 2.36 -6.24
C SER A 31 15.52 3.45 -5.54
N PHE A 32 16.81 3.55 -5.85
CA PHE A 32 17.71 4.57 -5.35
C PHE A 32 18.51 5.20 -6.48
N THR A 33 19.02 6.40 -6.22
CA THR A 33 19.87 7.17 -7.12
C THR A 33 20.82 8.07 -6.34
N TYR A 34 21.77 8.70 -7.04
CA TYR A 34 22.65 9.70 -6.47
C TYR A 34 22.35 11.06 -7.10
N PHE A 35 21.87 12.00 -6.29
CA PHE A 35 21.77 13.42 -6.65
C PHE A 35 22.95 14.14 -5.98
N GLU A 36 23.87 14.72 -6.77
CA GLU A 36 25.05 15.43 -6.23
C GLU A 36 25.83 14.59 -5.19
N ASN A 37 26.07 13.31 -5.50
CA ASN A 37 26.67 12.30 -4.61
C ASN A 37 25.90 11.98 -3.32
N GLN A 38 24.66 12.47 -3.18
CA GLN A 38 23.77 12.10 -2.08
C GLN A 38 22.82 10.99 -2.49
N LEU A 39 22.78 9.93 -1.67
CA LEU A 39 21.87 8.82 -1.86
C LEU A 39 20.42 9.26 -1.60
N LYS A 40 19.55 9.06 -2.59
CA LYS A 40 18.12 9.34 -2.51
C LYS A 40 17.32 8.10 -2.91
N TYR A 41 16.12 7.97 -2.36
CA TYR A 41 15.19 6.89 -2.68
C TYR A 41 13.85 7.43 -3.14
N LEU A 42 13.10 6.61 -3.86
CA LEU A 42 11.76 6.95 -4.32
C LEU A 42 10.71 6.39 -3.36
N LEU A 43 9.73 7.23 -3.00
CA LEU A 43 8.44 6.76 -2.50
C LEU A 43 7.30 7.24 -3.38
N ILE A 44 6.22 6.46 -3.31
CA ILE A 44 4.89 6.84 -3.73
C ILE A 44 4.03 7.12 -2.50
N CYS A 45 3.11 8.08 -2.63
CA CYS A 45 2.03 8.29 -1.70
C CYS A 45 0.78 7.64 -2.26
N ARG A 46 0.08 6.85 -1.43
CA ARG A 46 -1.20 6.27 -1.83
C ARG A 46 -2.21 7.36 -2.17
N LYS A 47 -3.13 7.06 -3.08
CA LYS A 47 -4.28 7.92 -3.37
C LYS A 47 -5.19 8.04 -2.15
N ASP A 48 -5.52 6.89 -1.57
CA ASP A 48 -6.41 6.76 -0.41
C ASP A 48 -5.73 5.89 0.66
N SER A 49 -5.90 6.27 1.92
CA SER A 49 -5.33 5.58 3.07
C SER A 49 -5.88 4.16 3.20
N LEU A 50 -5.09 3.28 3.82
CA LEU A 50 -5.54 1.91 4.09
C LEU A 50 -6.77 1.91 4.99
N GLY A 51 -6.74 2.75 6.03
CA GLY A 51 -7.86 2.94 6.96
C GLY A 51 -9.15 3.34 6.25
N PHE A 52 -9.10 4.35 5.37
CA PHE A 52 -10.28 4.82 4.64
C PHE A 52 -10.85 3.74 3.70
N VAL A 53 -9.98 3.10 2.92
CA VAL A 53 -10.39 2.05 1.97
C VAL A 53 -11.03 0.88 2.71
N ASP A 54 -10.40 0.37 3.77
CA ASP A 54 -10.93 -0.76 4.53
C ASP A 54 -12.20 -0.38 5.31
N PHE A 55 -12.32 0.86 5.78
CA PHE A 55 -13.54 1.38 6.40
C PHE A 55 -14.71 1.43 5.41
N VAL A 56 -14.58 2.10 4.26
CA VAL A 56 -15.67 2.19 3.28
C VAL A 56 -16.07 0.81 2.75
N ARG A 57 -15.12 -0.14 2.68
CA ARG A 57 -15.36 -1.55 2.32
C ARG A 57 -15.87 -2.43 3.46
N GLY A 58 -16.21 -1.84 4.60
CA GLY A 58 -16.79 -2.55 5.75
C GLY A 58 -15.88 -3.65 6.32
N LYS A 59 -14.56 -3.52 6.20
CA LYS A 59 -13.54 -4.48 6.71
C LYS A 59 -13.28 -4.37 8.21
N TYR A 60 -14.29 -3.96 8.97
CA TYR A 60 -14.27 -3.90 10.43
C TYR A 60 -15.40 -4.68 11.07
N ASN A 61 -15.28 -4.87 12.39
CA ASN A 61 -16.31 -5.47 13.21
C ASN A 61 -17.01 -4.37 14.03
N LEU A 62 -18.33 -4.23 13.86
CA LEU A 62 -19.15 -3.27 14.58
C LEU A 62 -19.12 -3.45 16.11
N ASN A 63 -18.88 -4.68 16.58
CA ASN A 63 -18.77 -5.00 18.00
C ASN A 63 -17.37 -4.69 18.57
N ASN A 64 -16.44 -4.22 17.73
CA ASN A 64 -15.09 -3.85 18.14
C ASN A 64 -14.82 -2.41 17.72
N LEU A 65 -15.29 -1.46 18.53
CA LEU A 65 -15.12 -0.04 18.27
C LEU A 65 -13.64 0.38 18.25
N THR A 66 -12.77 -0.29 19.01
CA THR A 66 -11.32 -0.06 18.93
C THR A 66 -10.76 -0.31 17.54
N HIS A 67 -11.20 -1.38 16.86
CA HIS A 67 -10.81 -1.62 15.47
C HIS A 67 -11.31 -0.51 14.54
N VAL A 68 -12.54 -0.04 14.72
CA VAL A 68 -13.09 1.08 13.94
C VAL A 68 -12.28 2.36 14.17
N SER A 69 -11.97 2.69 15.43
CA SER A 69 -11.13 3.83 15.80
C SER A 69 -9.73 3.74 15.20
N ASN A 70 -9.09 2.55 15.22
CA ASN A 70 -7.78 2.36 14.61
C ASN A 70 -7.79 2.64 13.09
N LEU A 71 -8.85 2.22 12.38
CA LEU A 71 -8.99 2.54 10.95
C LEU A 71 -9.14 4.05 10.76
N ILE A 72 -9.92 4.73 11.60
CA ILE A 72 -10.08 6.19 11.55
C ILE A 72 -8.74 6.90 11.84
N ASP A 73 -7.91 6.36 12.74
CA ASP A 73 -6.60 6.92 13.07
C ASP A 73 -5.57 6.79 11.94
N GLU A 74 -5.79 5.90 10.97
CA GLU A 74 -4.97 5.80 9.76
C GLU A 74 -5.34 6.87 8.71
N MET A 75 -6.57 7.40 8.77
CA MET A 75 -7.14 8.31 7.76
C MET A 75 -6.55 9.71 7.80
N THR A 76 -6.54 10.34 6.63
CA THR A 76 -6.28 11.77 6.49
C THR A 76 -7.44 12.62 6.99
N ASN A 77 -7.16 13.88 7.28
CA ASN A 77 -8.19 14.86 7.65
C ASN A 77 -9.27 14.97 6.56
N ASN A 78 -8.87 14.94 5.29
CA ASN A 78 -9.80 14.99 4.16
C ASN A 78 -10.70 13.76 4.10
N GLU A 79 -10.15 12.57 4.33
CA GLU A 79 -10.94 11.32 4.35
C GLU A 79 -11.93 11.29 5.51
N LYS A 80 -11.53 11.76 6.69
CA LYS A 80 -12.44 11.94 7.83
C LYS A 80 -13.60 12.88 7.47
N GLU A 81 -13.30 14.00 6.82
CA GLU A 81 -14.33 14.95 6.35
C GLU A 81 -15.25 14.34 5.28
N LEU A 82 -14.71 13.54 4.35
CA LEU A 82 -15.52 12.81 3.37
C LEU A 82 -16.52 11.88 4.06
N LEU A 83 -16.12 11.16 5.11
CA LEU A 83 -17.01 10.28 5.87
C LEU A 83 -18.15 11.03 6.57
N LEU A 84 -17.90 12.24 7.05
CA LEU A 84 -18.89 13.08 7.71
C LEU A 84 -19.90 13.69 6.72
N THR A 85 -19.41 14.16 5.57
CA THR A 85 -20.19 14.99 4.64
C THR A 85 -20.92 14.19 3.57
N ASN A 86 -20.52 12.95 3.29
CA ASN A 86 -21.09 12.15 2.22
C ASN A 86 -21.94 10.99 2.73
N ASN A 87 -22.79 10.45 1.85
CA ASN A 87 -23.50 9.20 2.08
C ASN A 87 -22.69 8.02 1.53
N PHE A 88 -23.10 6.79 1.86
CA PHE A 88 -22.40 5.59 1.44
C PHE A 88 -22.25 5.49 -0.08
N ASP A 89 -23.29 5.82 -0.86
CA ASP A 89 -23.25 5.76 -2.32
C ASP A 89 -22.13 6.62 -2.92
N LYS A 90 -21.98 7.86 -2.44
CA LYS A 90 -20.91 8.75 -2.88
C LYS A 90 -19.53 8.21 -2.51
N LEU A 91 -19.37 7.67 -1.30
CA LEU A 91 -18.10 7.08 -0.84
C LEU A 91 -17.72 5.83 -1.64
N TRP A 92 -18.71 4.98 -1.93
CA TRP A 92 -18.51 3.76 -2.71
C TRP A 92 -18.13 4.08 -4.16
N ASN A 93 -18.85 5.01 -4.79
CA ASN A 93 -18.53 5.50 -6.13
C ASN A 93 -17.19 6.25 -6.16
N TYR A 94 -16.78 6.90 -5.08
CA TYR A 94 -15.45 7.51 -4.99
C TYR A 94 -14.32 6.47 -5.10
N LEU A 95 -14.46 5.31 -4.43
CA LEU A 95 -13.46 4.25 -4.48
C LEU A 95 -13.42 3.51 -5.83
N TRP A 96 -14.58 3.15 -6.37
CA TRP A 96 -14.67 2.26 -7.53
C TRP A 96 -14.99 2.98 -8.85
N GLY A 97 -15.37 4.26 -8.80
CA GLY A 97 -15.87 5.00 -9.96
C GLY A 97 -17.10 4.34 -10.57
N ASN A 98 -17.25 4.49 -11.89
CA ASN A 98 -18.32 3.84 -12.66
C ASN A 98 -18.10 2.34 -12.88
N PHE A 99 -17.01 1.75 -12.36
CA PHE A 99 -16.64 0.35 -12.55
C PHE A 99 -17.22 -0.56 -11.46
N VAL A 100 -18.39 -0.25 -10.91
CA VAL A 100 -19.10 -1.12 -9.96
C VAL A 100 -19.64 -2.35 -10.69
N GLY A 101 -18.76 -3.30 -10.98
CA GLY A 101 -19.12 -4.58 -11.55
C GLY A 101 -19.91 -5.45 -10.57
N ASN A 102 -20.61 -6.46 -11.09
CA ASN A 102 -21.36 -7.44 -10.29
C ASN A 102 -20.51 -8.14 -9.21
N GLN A 103 -19.18 -8.14 -9.36
CA GLN A 103 -18.23 -8.77 -8.45
C GLN A 103 -18.24 -8.19 -7.02
N TYR A 104 -18.68 -6.95 -6.83
CA TYR A 104 -18.68 -6.30 -5.51
C TYR A 104 -20.07 -6.16 -4.87
N ARG A 105 -21.17 -6.55 -5.54
CA ARG A 105 -22.54 -6.31 -5.03
C ARG A 105 -22.77 -6.84 -3.61
N GLY A 106 -22.25 -8.03 -3.31
CA GLY A 106 -22.36 -8.61 -1.97
C GLY A 106 -21.55 -7.83 -0.92
N GLU A 107 -20.33 -7.40 -1.27
CA GLU A 107 -19.49 -6.57 -0.39
C GLU A 107 -20.12 -5.20 -0.16
N GLU A 108 -20.65 -4.58 -1.22
CA GLU A 108 -21.32 -3.28 -1.17
C GLU A 108 -22.50 -3.28 -0.19
N LYS A 109 -23.40 -4.27 -0.31
CA LYS A 109 -24.58 -4.37 0.56
C LYS A 109 -24.17 -4.45 2.04
N ILE A 110 -23.24 -5.34 2.37
CA ILE A 110 -22.76 -5.52 3.75
C ILE A 110 -22.07 -4.25 4.25
N SER A 111 -21.27 -3.60 3.42
CA SER A 111 -20.56 -2.37 3.77
C SER A 111 -21.53 -1.21 4.04
N ARG A 112 -22.58 -1.09 3.21
CA ARG A 112 -23.65 -0.09 3.37
C ARG A 112 -24.37 -0.25 4.70
N GLU A 113 -24.79 -1.47 5.02
CA GLU A 113 -25.48 -1.77 6.29
C GLU A 113 -24.60 -1.42 7.50
N LYS A 114 -23.30 -1.74 7.45
CA LYS A 114 -22.37 -1.37 8.53
C LYS A 114 -22.16 0.13 8.65
N TYR A 115 -21.97 0.83 7.52
CA TYR A 115 -21.78 2.27 7.50
C TYR A 115 -23.01 3.00 8.06
N ASN A 116 -24.22 2.64 7.61
CA ASN A 116 -25.45 3.26 8.07
C ASN A 116 -25.66 3.06 9.58
N LYS A 117 -25.38 1.86 10.10
CA LYS A 117 -25.42 1.59 11.55
C LYS A 117 -24.47 2.50 12.36
N LEU A 118 -23.25 2.73 11.87
CA LEU A 118 -22.33 3.67 12.53
C LEU A 118 -22.79 5.12 12.42
N LYS A 119 -23.45 5.49 11.31
CA LYS A 119 -23.93 6.85 11.08
C LYS A 119 -25.16 7.20 11.91
N GLU A 120 -26.09 6.26 12.05
CA GLU A 120 -27.30 6.40 12.87
C GLU A 120 -26.98 6.37 14.38
N GLY A 121 -25.82 5.81 14.75
CA GLY A 121 -25.42 5.58 16.14
C GLY A 121 -26.02 4.26 16.66
N PHE A 122 -25.29 3.56 17.53
CA PHE A 122 -25.87 2.44 18.27
C PHE A 122 -26.92 2.95 19.25
N SER A 123 -27.81 2.08 19.74
CA SER A 123 -28.60 2.29 20.96
C SER A 123 -27.74 2.60 22.20
N THR A 124 -26.40 2.54 22.06
CA THR A 124 -25.36 2.89 23.04
C THR A 124 -24.35 3.86 22.41
N GLU A 125 -24.59 5.17 22.59
CA GLU A 125 -23.65 6.30 22.83
C GLU A 125 -22.44 6.63 21.94
N LEU A 126 -22.14 5.94 20.83
CA LEU A 126 -21.04 6.37 19.93
C LEU A 126 -21.39 6.29 18.44
N SER A 127 -21.65 7.46 17.85
CA SER A 127 -21.82 7.72 16.43
C SER A 127 -20.47 7.80 15.69
N LEU A 128 -20.51 7.65 14.36
CA LEU A 128 -19.34 7.88 13.49
C LEU A 128 -18.70 9.25 13.72
N LYS A 129 -19.51 10.27 13.97
CA LYS A 129 -19.03 11.63 14.24
C LYS A 129 -18.19 11.66 15.51
N GLU A 130 -18.67 11.08 16.59
CA GLU A 130 -17.94 11.04 17.87
C GLU A 130 -16.67 10.19 17.78
N LEU A 131 -16.66 9.11 16.98
CA LEU A 131 -15.45 8.32 16.74
C LEU A 131 -14.38 9.15 16.00
N ILE A 132 -14.78 9.98 15.04
CA ILE A 132 -13.89 10.87 14.30
C ILE A 132 -13.37 11.99 15.22
N GLU A 133 -14.24 12.59 16.03
CA GLU A 133 -13.86 13.65 16.98
C GLU A 133 -12.90 13.16 18.08
N LYS A 134 -13.00 11.88 18.47
CA LYS A 134 -12.07 11.24 19.43
C LYS A 134 -10.73 10.86 18.82
N SER A 135 -10.59 10.85 17.49
CA SER A 135 -9.34 10.51 16.83
C SER A 135 -8.25 11.53 17.16
N THR A 136 -7.06 11.05 17.51
CA THR A 136 -5.93 11.91 17.91
C THR A 136 -4.99 12.24 16.75
N THR A 137 -5.26 11.68 15.57
CA THR A 137 -4.38 11.77 14.40
C THR A 137 -4.80 12.89 13.45
N SER A 138 -3.81 13.52 12.80
CA SER A 138 -4.05 14.61 11.86
C SER A 138 -3.18 14.48 10.61
N TRP A 139 -3.44 13.45 9.81
CA TRP A 139 -2.64 13.18 8.63
C TRP A 139 -3.06 14.07 7.46
N LYS A 140 -2.07 14.74 6.83
CA LYS A 140 -2.29 15.54 5.61
C LYS A 140 -2.34 14.67 4.36
N ASP A 141 -1.45 13.69 4.30
CA ASP A 141 -1.30 12.76 3.19
C ASP A 141 -1.54 11.33 3.66
N PRO A 142 -2.03 10.43 2.77
CA PRO A 142 -2.04 8.99 3.01
C PRO A 142 -0.65 8.41 3.24
N GLU A 143 -0.57 7.08 3.42
CA GLU A 143 0.70 6.43 3.69
C GLU A 143 1.66 6.54 2.50
N TRP A 144 2.90 6.94 2.81
CA TRP A 144 4.03 6.86 1.88
C TRP A 144 4.69 5.49 1.99
N GLY A 145 5.09 4.93 0.85
CA GLY A 145 5.70 3.61 0.77
C GLY A 145 6.46 3.39 -0.53
N PHE A 146 7.05 2.20 -0.65
CA PHE A 146 7.73 1.79 -1.86
C PHE A 146 6.74 1.20 -2.87
N PRO A 147 6.96 1.41 -4.18
CA PRO A 147 6.11 0.85 -5.21
C PRO A 147 6.08 -0.68 -5.17
N LYS A 148 4.88 -1.26 -5.17
CA LYS A 148 4.65 -2.71 -5.03
C LYS A 148 3.20 -3.08 -5.36
N GLY A 149 3.02 -4.31 -5.80
CA GLY A 149 1.68 -4.88 -5.87
C GLY A 149 1.67 -6.40 -5.95
N ARG A 150 0.54 -6.96 -6.37
CA ARG A 150 0.27 -8.40 -6.28
C ARG A 150 0.57 -9.07 -7.59
N ARG A 151 0.95 -10.34 -7.50
CA ARG A 151 1.28 -11.12 -8.69
C ARG A 151 0.04 -11.40 -9.52
N ASN A 152 0.21 -11.27 -10.82
CA ASN A 152 -0.70 -11.79 -11.82
C ASN A 152 -0.58 -13.32 -11.91
N ASN A 153 -1.53 -13.94 -12.61
CA ASN A 153 -1.51 -15.38 -12.81
C ASN A 153 -0.22 -15.81 -13.54
N CYS A 154 0.43 -16.85 -13.05
CA CYS A 154 1.71 -17.37 -13.56
C CYS A 154 2.90 -16.38 -13.53
N GLU A 155 2.80 -15.26 -12.80
CA GLU A 155 3.89 -14.28 -12.66
C GLU A 155 4.82 -14.67 -11.50
N ASN A 156 6.14 -14.47 -11.69
CA ASN A 156 7.13 -14.64 -10.61
C ASN A 156 7.33 -13.32 -9.83
N ASP A 157 7.97 -13.41 -8.66
CA ASP A 157 8.05 -12.29 -7.73
C ASP A 157 8.84 -11.09 -8.31
N ILE A 158 9.94 -11.32 -9.05
CA ILE A 158 10.74 -10.24 -9.66
C ILE A 158 10.03 -9.58 -10.84
N HIS A 159 9.36 -10.34 -11.71
CA HIS A 159 8.60 -9.78 -12.83
C HIS A 159 7.40 -8.98 -12.32
N CYS A 160 6.72 -9.46 -11.26
CA CYS A 160 5.70 -8.70 -10.57
C CYS A 160 6.26 -7.39 -10.01
N ALA A 161 7.39 -7.42 -9.32
CA ALA A 161 8.01 -6.21 -8.79
C ALA A 161 8.34 -5.18 -9.88
N ILE A 162 8.85 -5.64 -11.03
CA ILE A 162 9.16 -4.78 -12.18
C ILE A 162 7.87 -4.18 -12.77
N ARG A 163 6.85 -5.00 -13.03
CA ARG A 163 5.57 -4.53 -13.59
C ARG A 163 4.92 -3.50 -12.68
N GLU A 164 4.75 -3.82 -11.40
CA GLU A 164 4.11 -2.95 -10.42
C GLU A 164 4.87 -1.63 -10.25
N TYR A 165 6.21 -1.68 -10.24
CA TYR A 165 7.01 -0.45 -10.21
C TYR A 165 6.78 0.41 -11.45
N ILE A 166 6.76 -0.19 -12.65
CA ILE A 166 6.50 0.53 -13.91
C ILE A 166 5.08 1.13 -13.89
N GLU A 167 4.07 0.36 -13.48
CA GLU A 167 2.68 0.81 -13.39
C GLU A 167 2.54 1.98 -12.41
N GLU A 168 2.99 1.82 -11.16
CA GLU A 168 2.82 2.84 -10.12
C GLU A 168 3.69 4.09 -10.33
N THR A 169 4.87 3.98 -10.95
CA THR A 169 5.83 5.10 -11.10
C THR A 169 5.90 5.71 -12.49
N GLY A 170 5.36 5.05 -13.51
CA GLY A 170 5.49 5.47 -14.91
C GLY A 170 6.89 5.31 -15.52
N HIS A 171 7.91 4.96 -14.74
CA HIS A 171 9.25 4.68 -15.25
C HIS A 171 9.23 3.49 -16.21
N THR A 172 10.05 3.55 -17.26
CA THR A 172 10.21 2.45 -18.21
C THR A 172 11.31 1.49 -17.76
N ARG A 173 11.30 0.26 -18.30
CA ARG A 173 12.30 -0.77 -17.97
C ARG A 173 13.75 -0.32 -18.21
N ASN A 174 13.98 0.58 -19.15
CA ASN A 174 15.32 1.07 -19.49
C ASN A 174 15.82 2.13 -18.50
N ASN A 175 14.94 2.74 -17.69
CA ASN A 175 15.35 3.78 -16.75
C ASN A 175 16.12 3.20 -15.56
N PHE A 176 15.95 1.91 -15.23
CA PHE A 176 16.52 1.32 -14.02
C PHE A 176 17.17 -0.05 -14.25
N LYS A 177 18.13 -0.38 -13.38
CA LYS A 177 18.85 -1.64 -13.36
C LYS A 177 18.63 -2.33 -12.01
N ILE A 178 18.17 -3.58 -12.03
CA ILE A 178 18.00 -4.38 -10.82
C ILE A 178 19.39 -4.79 -10.28
N ILE A 179 19.51 -4.83 -8.96
CA ILE A 179 20.71 -5.31 -8.27
C ILE A 179 20.55 -6.82 -7.99
N ASP A 180 21.15 -7.66 -8.83
CA ASP A 180 20.92 -9.11 -8.79
C ASP A 180 21.68 -9.85 -7.66
N ASN A 181 22.74 -9.25 -7.12
CA ASN A 181 23.58 -9.84 -6.07
C ASN A 181 23.09 -9.53 -4.64
N VAL A 182 21.88 -9.00 -4.49
CA VAL A 182 21.24 -8.72 -3.19
C VAL A 182 19.91 -9.46 -3.14
N LEU A 183 19.73 -10.27 -2.08
CA LEU A 183 18.44 -10.91 -1.83
C LEU A 183 17.37 -9.84 -1.54
N PRO A 184 16.11 -10.05 -1.95
CA PRO A 184 15.06 -9.08 -1.69
C PRO A 184 14.85 -8.88 -0.18
N TYR A 185 14.65 -7.63 0.21
CA TYR A 185 14.30 -7.27 1.58
C TYR A 185 12.84 -7.63 1.84
N GLU A 186 12.53 -8.19 3.01
CA GLU A 186 11.20 -8.68 3.32
C GLU A 186 10.65 -8.04 4.60
N GLU A 187 9.47 -7.44 4.52
CA GLU A 187 8.67 -7.06 5.70
C GLU A 187 7.48 -8.01 5.84
N ILE A 188 7.18 -8.42 7.07
CA ILE A 188 6.02 -9.25 7.42
C ILE A 188 5.32 -8.58 8.59
N PHE A 189 4.04 -8.27 8.43
CA PHE A 189 3.24 -7.55 9.43
C PHE A 189 1.77 -7.96 9.38
N THR A 190 1.00 -7.57 10.38
CA THR A 190 -0.46 -7.72 10.40
C THR A 190 -1.09 -6.37 10.09
N GLY A 191 -1.88 -6.30 9.02
CA GLY A 191 -2.59 -5.06 8.65
C GLY A 191 -3.80 -4.81 9.54
N SER A 192 -4.35 -3.61 9.46
CA SER A 192 -5.50 -3.18 10.27
C SER A 192 -6.73 -4.09 10.11
N ASN A 193 -6.93 -4.68 8.92
CA ASN A 193 -7.96 -5.70 8.69
C ASN A 193 -7.66 -7.13 9.24
N PHE A 194 -6.68 -7.25 10.15
CA PHE A 194 -6.26 -8.49 10.81
C PHE A 194 -5.73 -9.59 9.87
N LYS A 195 -5.32 -9.22 8.65
CA LYS A 195 -4.63 -10.15 7.74
C LYS A 195 -3.13 -9.98 7.84
N SER A 196 -2.40 -11.09 7.69
CA SER A 196 -0.94 -11.04 7.58
C SER A 196 -0.54 -10.69 6.14
N TYR A 197 0.41 -9.77 6.02
CA TYR A 197 1.01 -9.33 4.77
C TYR A 197 2.49 -9.65 4.75
N LYS A 198 3.01 -9.86 3.54
CA LYS A 198 4.45 -9.96 3.29
C LYS A 198 4.78 -9.13 2.06
N HIS A 199 5.67 -8.15 2.19
CA HIS A 199 6.19 -7.44 1.01
C HIS A 199 7.62 -7.84 0.76
N LYS A 200 7.95 -8.06 -0.52
CA LYS A 200 9.30 -8.35 -0.99
C LYS A 200 9.78 -7.19 -1.84
N TYR A 201 10.91 -6.61 -1.48
CA TYR A 201 11.49 -5.48 -2.19
C TYR A 201 12.84 -5.84 -2.81
N TYR A 202 12.91 -5.75 -4.13
CA TYR A 202 14.16 -5.80 -4.87
C TYR A 202 14.79 -4.40 -4.91
N LEU A 203 16.12 -4.34 -5.01
CA LEU A 203 16.81 -3.07 -5.18
C LEU A 203 16.97 -2.76 -6.67
N ALA A 204 16.77 -1.48 -7.02
CA ALA A 204 17.04 -0.98 -8.34
C ALA A 204 17.82 0.33 -8.29
N TYR A 205 18.83 0.46 -9.13
CA TYR A 205 19.50 1.72 -9.38
C TYR A 205 18.87 2.42 -10.58
N ILE A 206 18.60 3.71 -10.45
CA ILE A 206 18.24 4.59 -11.57
C ILE A 206 19.30 5.68 -11.71
N GLU A 207 19.79 5.86 -12.92
CA GLU A 207 20.67 6.99 -13.23
C GLU A 207 19.86 8.28 -13.14
N HIS A 208 20.40 9.29 -12.46
CA HIS A 208 19.72 10.56 -12.18
C HIS A 208 19.03 11.18 -13.41
N ASN A 209 19.73 11.18 -14.54
CA ASN A 209 19.26 11.79 -15.79
C ASN A 209 18.07 11.04 -16.43
N ASN A 210 17.76 9.83 -15.95
CA ASN A 210 16.70 8.98 -16.45
C ASN A 210 15.41 9.08 -15.61
N ILE A 211 15.36 9.98 -14.62
CA ILE A 211 14.20 10.16 -13.75
C ILE A 211 13.15 11.03 -14.48
N ASP A 212 12.03 10.43 -14.83
CA ASP A 212 10.83 11.13 -15.30
C ASP A 212 9.67 10.85 -14.34
N ASN A 213 9.30 11.85 -13.54
CA ASN A 213 8.19 11.76 -12.58
C ASN A 213 6.89 12.38 -13.13
N SER A 214 6.80 12.63 -14.44
CA SER A 214 5.63 13.30 -15.04
C SER A 214 4.39 12.41 -15.13
N TYR A 215 4.57 11.09 -15.11
CA TYR A 215 3.50 10.10 -15.21
C TYR A 215 3.56 9.11 -14.07
N TYR A 216 2.41 8.81 -13.45
CA TYR A 216 2.22 7.73 -12.50
C TYR A 216 0.76 7.28 -12.54
N GLN A 217 0.47 6.09 -12.03
CA GLN A 217 -0.89 5.55 -11.99
C GLN A 217 -1.76 6.32 -10.98
N LYS A 218 -2.39 7.40 -11.43
CA LYS A 218 -3.25 8.29 -10.63
C LYS A 218 -4.44 7.59 -9.94
N SER A 219 -4.80 6.38 -10.36
CA SER A 219 -5.83 5.59 -9.68
C SER A 219 -5.37 5.04 -8.33
N GLU A 220 -4.06 4.89 -8.11
CA GLU A 220 -3.49 4.27 -6.90
C GLU A 220 -2.48 5.17 -6.18
N VAL A 221 -1.82 6.05 -6.91
CA VAL A 221 -0.78 6.96 -6.42
C VAL A 221 -1.27 8.40 -6.51
N SER A 222 -1.08 9.19 -5.46
CA SER A 222 -1.37 10.63 -5.44
C SER A 222 -0.13 11.49 -5.66
N LYS A 223 1.04 11.03 -5.21
CA LYS A 223 2.30 11.79 -5.23
C LYS A 223 3.48 10.84 -5.34
N MET A 224 4.59 11.37 -5.85
CA MET A 224 5.89 10.72 -5.85
C MET A 224 6.94 11.67 -5.26
N LYS A 225 7.91 11.12 -4.55
CA LYS A 225 9.02 11.92 -4.01
C LYS A 225 10.31 11.13 -3.97
N TRP A 226 11.35 11.74 -4.53
CA TRP A 226 12.74 11.39 -4.24
C TRP A 226 13.19 12.10 -2.97
N GLY A 227 13.77 11.38 -2.01
CA GLY A 227 14.20 11.93 -0.74
C GLY A 227 15.43 11.25 -0.16
N SER A 228 16.16 11.96 0.69
CA SER A 228 17.22 11.36 1.50
C SER A 228 16.64 10.38 2.52
N PHE A 229 17.52 9.56 3.10
CA PHE A 229 17.14 8.64 4.17
C PHE A 229 16.31 9.31 5.27
N GLU A 230 16.76 10.46 5.79
CA GLU A 230 16.05 11.19 6.86
C GLU A 230 14.71 11.76 6.40
N GLU A 231 14.64 12.35 5.20
CA GLU A 231 13.38 12.86 4.67
C GLU A 231 12.34 11.75 4.53
N ILE A 232 12.77 10.57 4.05
CA ILE A 232 11.90 9.43 3.80
C ILE A 232 11.43 8.79 5.09
N LYS A 233 12.33 8.64 6.06
CA LYS A 233 12.01 8.14 7.39
C LYS A 233 10.91 8.99 8.05
N ASN A 234 10.92 10.30 7.83
CA ASN A 234 9.91 11.22 8.33
C ASN A 234 8.59 11.21 7.54
N LEU A 235 8.58 10.70 6.30
CA LEU A 235 7.35 10.54 5.50
C LEU A 235 6.62 9.23 5.81
N ILE A 236 7.36 8.16 6.10
CA ILE A 236 6.78 6.87 6.47
C ILE A 236 6.07 7.02 7.82
N ARG A 237 4.86 6.46 7.92
CA ARG A 237 4.08 6.48 9.16
C ARG A 237 4.90 5.90 10.31
N PRO A 238 4.91 6.54 11.50
CA PRO A 238 5.76 6.11 12.62
C PRO A 238 5.41 4.71 13.15
N TYR A 239 4.17 4.26 12.96
CA TYR A 239 3.74 2.90 13.30
C TYR A 239 4.15 1.83 12.28
N SER A 240 4.66 2.20 11.10
CA SER A 240 5.14 1.25 10.07
C SER A 240 6.56 0.76 10.37
N LEU A 241 6.75 0.12 11.53
CA LEU A 241 8.06 -0.24 12.07
C LEU A 241 8.87 -1.14 11.14
N GLU A 242 8.22 -2.12 10.50
CA GLU A 242 8.89 -3.05 9.59
C GLU A 242 9.47 -2.32 8.37
N LYS A 243 8.71 -1.38 7.81
CA LYS A 243 9.15 -0.58 6.65
C LYS A 243 10.30 0.37 7.00
N LEU A 244 10.25 0.96 8.19
CA LEU A 244 11.33 1.79 8.72
C LEU A 244 12.63 0.97 8.89
N ASN A 245 12.51 -0.26 9.41
CA ASN A 245 13.65 -1.17 9.50
C ASN A 245 14.18 -1.58 8.11
N ILE A 246 13.31 -1.80 7.13
CA ILE A 246 13.73 -2.11 5.74
C ILE A 246 14.59 -0.98 5.18
N ILE A 247 14.12 0.27 5.22
CA ILE A 247 14.89 1.39 4.66
C ILE A 247 16.19 1.66 5.41
N GLU A 248 16.22 1.45 6.73
CA GLU A 248 17.44 1.54 7.51
C GLU A 248 18.48 0.50 7.06
N ASN A 249 18.07 -0.74 6.85
CA ASN A 249 18.95 -1.82 6.40
C ASN A 249 19.42 -1.63 4.95
N VAL A 250 18.53 -1.17 4.06
CA VAL A 250 18.91 -0.79 2.69
C VAL A 250 19.94 0.34 2.73
N ASN A 251 19.71 1.39 3.53
CA ASN A 251 20.63 2.51 3.63
C ASN A 251 22.00 2.12 4.20
N LYS A 252 22.03 1.26 5.22
CA LYS A 252 23.29 0.68 5.73
C LYS A 252 24.01 -0.12 4.64
N THR A 253 23.29 -0.93 3.86
CA THR A 253 23.87 -1.75 2.80
C THR A 253 24.49 -0.87 1.71
N LEU A 254 23.76 0.12 1.19
CA LEU A 254 24.23 0.97 0.09
C LEU A 254 25.38 1.92 0.50
N ASN A 255 25.50 2.25 1.79
CA ASN A 255 26.63 3.04 2.28
C ASN A 255 27.88 2.18 2.58
N ASN A 256 27.71 0.90 2.92
CA ASN A 256 28.82 0.00 3.25
C ASN A 256 29.44 -0.67 2.02
N PHE A 257 28.67 -0.83 0.94
CA PHE A 257 29.12 -1.52 -0.27
C PHE A 257 29.16 -0.57 -1.46
N ASN A 258 30.35 -0.42 -2.06
CA ASN A 258 30.49 0.31 -3.31
C ASN A 258 29.92 -0.49 -4.48
N LEU A 259 29.01 0.12 -5.23
CA LEU A 259 28.48 -0.44 -6.47
C LEU A 259 29.47 -0.18 -7.61
N TYR A 260 30.39 -1.13 -7.84
CA TYR A 260 31.44 -1.00 -8.87
C TYR A 260 30.90 -1.01 -10.31
N ASN A 261 29.70 -1.57 -10.55
CA ASN A 261 29.14 -1.76 -11.90
C ASN A 261 28.02 -0.77 -12.27
N PHE A 262 27.77 0.25 -11.44
CA PHE A 262 26.65 1.19 -11.61
C PHE A 262 27.06 2.67 -11.61
N LYS A 263 28.37 2.95 -11.60
CA LYS A 263 28.96 4.27 -11.81
C LYS A 263 29.51 4.41 -13.23
#